data_AF-A0A0H4WX38-F1
#
_entry.id   AF-A0A0H4WX38-F1
#
_cell.length_a   1.000
_cell.length_b   1.000
_cell.length_c   1.000
_cell.angle_alpha   90.00
_cell.angle_beta   90.00
_cell.angle_gamma   90.00
#
_symmetry.space_group_name_H-M   'P 1'
#
loop_
_entity.id
_entity.type
_entity.pdbx_description
1 polymer ?
#
loop_
_entity_poly.entity_id
_entity_poly.type
_entity_poly.pdbx_seq_one_letter_code
_entity_poly.pdbx_strand_id
1 'polypeptide(L)' 'MLEQPPLDPWGHRYVYVNDDGHPVVMSHGEEGVAGGTGSGQDVTIKVAPRVPRPRDGPHCAP' A
#
# COMPACT_ATOMS: atom_id res chain seq x y z
N MET A 1 0.38 -21.80 -6.91
CA MET A 1 -0.46 -21.17 -5.86
C MET A 1 0.44 -20.93 -4.67
N LEU A 2 0.44 -19.73 -4.07
CA LEU A 2 1.11 -19.52 -2.80
C LEU A 2 0.25 -20.18 -1.72
N GLU A 3 0.79 -21.18 -1.01
CA GLU A 3 0.06 -21.87 0.07
C GLU A 3 -0.19 -20.95 1.27
N GLN A 4 0.61 -19.89 1.39
CA GLN A 4 0.50 -18.86 2.41
C GLN A 4 0.99 -17.51 1.86
N PRO A 5 0.40 -16.38 2.29
CA PRO A 5 0.87 -15.06 1.92
C PRO A 5 2.30 -14.83 2.43
N PRO A 6 3.10 -14.01 1.73
CA PRO A 6 4.43 -13.65 2.20
C PRO A 6 4.34 -12.87 3.53
N LEU A 7 5.39 -13.01 4.33
CA LEU A 7 5.62 -12.16 5.49
C LEU A 7 6.28 -10.85 5.04
N ASP A 8 6.24 -9.85 5.91
CA ASP A 8 6.99 -8.62 5.71
C ASP A 8 8.51 -8.85 5.91
N PRO A 9 9.37 -7.84 5.63
CA PRO A 9 10.82 -7.99 5.74
C PRO A 9 11.35 -8.41 7.11
N TRP A 10 10.55 -8.27 8.17
CA TRP A 10 10.90 -8.61 9.54
C TRP A 10 10.26 -9.93 10.01
N GLY A 11 9.51 -10.61 9.15
CA GLY A 11 8.88 -11.90 9.45
C GLY A 11 7.50 -11.77 10.09
N HIS A 12 6.88 -10.59 10.05
CA HIS A 12 5.52 -10.38 10.56
C HIS A 12 4.48 -10.55 9.46
N ARG A 13 3.24 -10.87 9.84
CA ARG A 13 2.12 -10.88 8.90
C ARG A 13 1.74 -9.46 8.55
N TYR A 14 1.46 -9.22 7.28
CA TYR A 14 0.80 -7.99 6.86
C TYR A 14 -0.59 -7.87 7.47
N VAL A 15 -0.98 -6.64 7.78
CA VAL A 15 -2.34 -6.28 8.22
C VAL A 15 -3.11 -5.73 7.03
N TYR A 16 -4.35 -6.19 6.87
CA TYR A 16 -5.30 -5.64 5.91
C TYR A 16 -6.32 -4.76 6.63
N VAL A 17 -6.52 -3.55 6.12
CA VAL A 17 -7.56 -2.63 6.57
C VAL A 17 -8.36 -2.18 5.36
N ASN A 18 -9.69 -2.14 5.49
CA ASN A 18 -10.55 -1.48 4.53
C ASN A 18 -10.90 -0.10 5.10
N ASP A 19 -10.30 0.95 4.55
CA ASP A 19 -10.48 2.34 4.97
C ASP A 19 -11.45 3.05 4.01
N ASP A 20 -12.72 3.13 4.38
CA ASP A 20 -13.78 3.74 3.57
C ASP A 20 -13.84 3.24 2.10
N GLY A 21 -13.71 1.92 1.93
CA GLY A 21 -13.69 1.30 0.59
C GLY A 21 -12.33 1.32 -0.10
N HIS A 22 -11.30 1.89 0.54
CA HIS A 22 -9.93 1.88 0.07
C HIS A 22 -9.13 0.78 0.79
N PRO A 23 -8.73 -0.30 0.10
CA PRO A 23 -7.92 -1.35 0.70
C PRO A 23 -6.50 -0.82 1.00
N VAL A 24 -6.06 -1.05 2.23
CA VAL A 24 -4.72 -0.73 2.73
C VAL A 24 -4.07 -2.01 3.24
N VAL A 25 -2.84 -2.26 2.80
CA VAL A 25 -1.98 -3.32 3.35
C VAL A 25 -0.86 -2.65 4.14
N MET A 26 -0.60 -3.11 5.36
CA MET A 26 0.34 -2.46 6.28
C MET A 26 1.30 -3.48 6.92
N SER A 27 2.57 -3.09 7.08
CA SER A 27 3.56 -3.75 7.93
C SER A 27 3.84 -2.86 9.15
N HIS A 28 3.99 -3.47 10.32
CA HIS A 28 4.27 -2.81 11.60
C HIS A 28 5.76 -2.61 11.87
N GLY A 29 6.58 -2.64 10.83
CA GLY A 29 8.01 -2.46 10.95
C GLY A 29 8.69 -3.55 11.78
N GLU A 30 9.90 -3.22 12.24
CA GLU A 30 10.78 -4.11 13.00
C GLU A 30 10.19 -4.60 14.32
N GLU A 31 9.36 -3.79 14.98
CA GLU A 31 8.81 -4.12 16.30
C GLU A 31 7.52 -4.96 16.22
N GLY A 32 6.89 -5.04 15.05
CA GLY A 32 5.67 -5.83 14.83
C GLY A 32 4.43 -5.29 15.54
N VAL A 33 4.50 -4.06 16.05
CA VAL A 33 3.40 -3.35 16.73
C VAL A 33 3.05 -2.06 15.99
N ALA A 34 1.78 -1.67 16.03
CA ALA A 34 1.32 -0.45 15.38
C ALA A 34 2.01 0.82 15.94
N GLY A 35 2.34 1.75 15.05
CA GLY A 35 3.05 2.97 15.37
C GLY A 35 4.56 2.85 15.20
N GLY A 36 5.32 3.20 16.23
CA GLY A 36 6.78 3.16 16.22
C GLY A 36 7.45 4.36 15.53
N THR A 37 8.79 4.33 15.51
CA THR A 37 9.63 5.35 14.86
C THR A 37 10.82 4.68 14.17
N GLY A 38 11.44 5.35 13.20
CA GLY A 38 12.58 4.79 12.49
C GLY A 38 12.23 3.49 11.76
N SER A 39 12.97 2.41 12.03
CA SER A 39 12.72 1.08 11.44
C SER A 39 11.46 0.38 11.97
N GLY A 40 10.95 0.81 13.13
CA GLY A 40 9.70 0.32 13.70
C GLY A 40 8.46 1.05 13.21
N GLN A 41 8.61 2.05 12.34
CA GLN A 41 7.48 2.80 11.78
C GLN A 41 6.61 1.92 10.88
N ASP A 42 5.29 2.10 10.97
CA ASP A 42 4.33 1.50 10.04
C ASP A 42 4.61 1.85 8.55
N VAL A 43 4.63 0.83 7.70
CA VAL A 43 4.76 0.96 6.24
C VAL A 43 3.45 0.58 5.58
N THR A 44 2.82 1.52 4.88
CA THR A 44 1.51 1.31 4.24
C THR A 44 1.62 1.25 2.72
N ILE A 45 0.88 0.31 2.13
CA ILE A 45 0.69 0.17 0.69
C ILE A 45 -0.77 0.52 0.43
N LYS A 46 -0.98 1.65 -0.23
CA LYS A 46 -2.31 2.15 -0.60
C LYS A 46 -2.46 2.07 -2.11
N VAL A 47 -3.63 1.62 -2.57
CA VAL A 47 -3.99 1.76 -3.97
C VAL A 47 -4.30 3.21 -4.22
N ALA A 48 -3.44 3.91 -4.96
CA ALA A 48 -3.74 5.26 -5.41
C ALA A 48 -5.04 5.24 -6.22
N PRO A 49 -5.94 6.23 -6.03
CA PRO A 49 -7.09 6.37 -6.90
C PRO A 49 -6.62 6.38 -8.34
N ARG A 50 -7.28 5.61 -9.21
CA ARG A 50 -7.06 5.75 -10.66
C ARG A 50 -7.56 7.14 -11.05
N VAL A 51 -6.68 8.13 -11.06
CA VAL A 51 -6.96 9.42 -11.68
C VAL A 51 -7.07 9.13 -13.18
N PRO A 52 -8.26 9.29 -13.80
CA PRO A 52 -8.33 9.18 -15.25
C PRO A 52 -7.37 10.23 -15.81
N ARG A 53 -6.36 9.80 -16.58
CA ARG A 53 -5.55 10.76 -17.31
C ARG A 53 -6.52 11.61 -18.14
N PRO A 54 -6.40 12.95 -18.13
CA PRO A 54 -7.13 13.77 -19.10
C PRO A 54 -6.91 13.12 -20.46
N ARG A 55 -7.98 12.88 -21.23
CA ARG A 55 -7.80 12.54 -22.64
C ARG A 55 -6.96 13.67 -23.19
N ASP A 56 -5.78 13.35 -23.74
CA ASP A 56 -4.98 14.33 -24.44
C ASP A 56 -5.94 15.10 -25.33
N GLY A 57 -6.11 16.40 -25.05
CA GLY A 57 -6.97 17.27 -25.85
C GLY A 57 -6.53 17.17 -27.31
N PRO A 58 -7.41 17.50 -28.28
CA PRO A 58 -7.06 17.33 -29.68
C PRO A 58 -5.72 18.02 -29.91
N HIS A 59 -4.73 17.23 -30.31
CA HIS A 59 -3.47 17.71 -30.83
C HIS A 59 -3.88 18.64 -31.97
N CYS A 60 -3.70 19.96 -31.80
CA CYS A 60 -3.79 20.88 -32.92
C CYS A 60 -2.73 20.42 -33.92
N ALA A 61 -3.17 19.61 -34.90
CA ALA A 61 -2.44 19.33 -36.11
C ALA A 61 -2.47 20.60 -36.99
N PRO A 62 -1.49 20.74 -37.89
CA PRO A 62 -0.70 21.95 -38.14
C PRO A 62 -1.44 23.14 -38.73
#